data_AF-A0A9W7Z9Y0-F1
#
_entry.id   AF-A0A9W7Z9Y0-F1
#
_cell.length_a   1.000
_cell.length_b   1.000
_cell.length_c   1.000
_cell.angle_alpha   90.00
_cell.angle_beta   90.00
_cell.angle_gamma   90.00
#
_symmetry.space_group_name_H-M   'P 1'
#
loop_
_entity.id
_entity.type
_entity.pdbx_description
1 polymer ?
#
loop_
_entity_poly.entity_id
_entity_poly.type
_entity_poly.pdbx_seq_one_letter_code
_entity_poly.pdbx_strand_id
1 'polypeptide(L)'
;MSWSSTDTCSLAAGSKMTLRWNRNKNGNQDVISASHVGPCLVYMAPQVSNEKDYSWFKIYEDGYDSSAQKWCTEKLIANGGTVDVTIPADIKPGNYLVRSELIALHGARREGGCQFFPNCVQVQVTGGGSAVPEGVPLPGYYKKDDPGILYARKDDNSGYIIPGPPVYKAGSGSESVNAPVSNSTTTNSNTIPPSTAKSCVKKRSTRSTRKRRYRK
;
A
#
# COMPACT_ATOMS: atom_id res chain seq x y z
N MET A 1 -21.09 -22.94 -7.89
CA MET A 1 -19.95 -22.43 -7.10
C MET A 1 -20.25 -20.98 -6.76
N SER A 2 -20.66 -20.71 -5.52
CA SER A 2 -21.04 -19.37 -5.06
C SER A 2 -19.85 -18.77 -4.31
N TRP A 3 -19.29 -17.68 -4.82
CA TRP A 3 -18.31 -16.86 -4.10
C TRP A 3 -19.04 -16.19 -2.93
N SER A 4 -18.80 -16.66 -1.71
CA SER A 4 -19.29 -16.00 -0.51
C SER A 4 -18.57 -14.66 -0.34
N SER A 5 -19.33 -13.56 -0.39
CA SER A 5 -18.97 -12.15 -0.20
C SER A 5 -17.51 -11.87 0.16
N THR A 6 -16.74 -11.29 -0.77
CA THR A 6 -15.54 -10.56 -0.38
C THR A 6 -15.99 -9.26 0.27
N ASP A 7 -15.79 -9.13 1.59
CA ASP A 7 -16.00 -7.88 2.30
C ASP A 7 -15.13 -6.79 1.65
N THR A 8 -15.74 -5.94 0.82
CA THR A 8 -15.07 -4.82 0.14
C THR A 8 -15.24 -3.57 1.01
N CYS A 9 -14.12 -2.92 1.34
CA CYS A 9 -14.15 -1.69 2.12
C CYS A 9 -14.42 -0.48 1.22
N SER A 10 -15.46 0.32 1.53
CA SER A 10 -15.72 1.56 0.81
C SER A 10 -14.94 2.72 1.43
N LEU A 11 -14.16 3.43 0.61
CA LEU A 11 -13.31 4.57 0.99
C LEU A 11 -13.54 5.73 0.02
N ALA A 12 -13.48 6.97 0.51
CA ALA A 12 -13.51 8.13 -0.37
C ALA A 12 -12.11 8.39 -0.96
N ALA A 13 -12.04 8.81 -2.22
CA ALA A 13 -10.82 9.40 -2.76
C ALA A 13 -10.36 10.56 -1.86
N GLY A 14 -9.05 10.67 -1.62
CA GLY A 14 -8.47 11.64 -0.67
C GLY A 14 -8.55 11.25 0.80
N SER A 15 -9.25 10.17 1.17
CA SER A 15 -9.31 9.71 2.57
C SER A 15 -8.04 8.97 2.98
N LYS A 16 -7.79 8.91 4.29
CA LYS A 16 -6.76 8.07 4.89
C LYS A 16 -7.29 6.65 5.10
N MET A 17 -6.45 5.68 4.74
CA MET A 17 -6.63 4.27 4.99
C MET A 17 -5.50 3.78 5.90
N THR A 18 -5.85 3.18 7.03
CA THR A 18 -4.88 2.56 7.92
C THR A 18 -4.70 1.09 7.55
N LEU A 19 -3.48 0.71 7.20
CA LEU A 19 -3.09 -0.67 7.01
C LEU A 19 -2.49 -1.22 8.30
N ARG A 20 -2.76 -2.50 8.60
CA ARG A 20 -2.25 -3.17 9.80
C ARG A 20 -1.53 -4.47 9.48
N TRP A 21 -0.32 -4.59 9.98
CA TRP A 21 0.55 -5.75 9.93
C TRP A 21 0.64 -6.41 11.30
N ASN A 22 0.51 -7.73 11.33
CA ASN A 22 0.79 -8.56 12.51
C ASN A 22 1.38 -9.88 12.02
N ARG A 23 2.46 -10.36 12.64
CA ARG A 23 3.06 -11.68 12.40
C ARG A 23 2.14 -12.80 12.85
N ASN A 24 1.46 -12.60 13.98
CA ASN A 24 0.63 -13.61 14.62
C ASN A 24 -0.84 -13.18 14.69
N LYS A 25 -1.76 -14.14 14.53
CA LYS A 25 -3.22 -13.90 14.60
C LYS A 25 -3.74 -13.76 16.04
N ASN A 26 -2.88 -13.93 17.04
CA ASN A 26 -3.27 -14.10 18.44
C ASN A 26 -3.39 -12.78 19.22
N GLY A 27 -3.24 -11.62 18.56
CA GLY A 27 -3.39 -10.31 19.19
C GLY A 27 -2.15 -9.77 19.89
N ASN A 28 -1.04 -10.53 19.93
CA ASN A 28 0.26 -9.97 20.31
C ASN A 28 0.68 -8.90 19.29
N GLN A 29 1.24 -7.78 19.75
CA GLN A 29 1.76 -6.67 18.92
C GLN A 29 3.05 -7.03 18.15
N ASP A 30 3.21 -8.31 17.84
CA ASP A 30 4.33 -8.84 17.09
C ASP A 30 4.05 -8.61 15.60
N VAL A 31 4.71 -7.61 15.02
CA VAL A 31 4.45 -7.10 13.66
C VAL A 31 5.29 -7.84 12.63
N ILE A 32 6.61 -7.75 12.78
CA ILE A 32 7.65 -8.39 11.98
C ILE A 32 8.89 -8.49 12.88
N SER A 33 9.80 -9.44 12.62
CA SER A 33 11.05 -9.52 13.39
C SER A 33 11.86 -8.23 13.24
N ALA A 34 12.45 -7.73 14.33
CA ALA A 34 13.27 -6.50 14.32
C ALA A 34 14.48 -6.57 13.38
N SER A 35 14.97 -7.78 13.05
CA SER A 35 16.05 -7.95 12.06
C SER A 35 15.60 -7.67 10.63
N HIS A 36 14.30 -7.67 10.35
CA HIS A 36 13.73 -7.46 9.02
C HIS A 36 13.59 -5.97 8.71
N VAL A 37 14.74 -5.27 8.76
CA VAL A 37 14.84 -3.88 8.34
C VAL A 37 14.55 -3.73 6.85
N GLY A 38 13.87 -2.67 6.47
CA GLY A 38 13.64 -2.33 5.06
C GLY A 38 12.43 -1.42 4.84
N PRO A 39 12.07 -1.16 3.57
CA PRO A 39 11.00 -0.23 3.23
C PRO A 39 9.61 -0.82 3.40
N CYS A 40 8.62 0.05 3.45
CA CYS A 40 7.21 -0.27 3.23
C CYS A 40 6.74 0.42 1.95
N LEU A 41 6.01 -0.31 1.11
CA LEU A 41 5.44 0.20 -0.14
C LEU A 41 3.96 -0.12 -0.21
N VAL A 42 3.18 0.78 -0.79
CA VAL A 42 1.76 0.54 -1.06
C VAL A 42 1.42 0.96 -2.47
N TYR A 43 0.76 0.06 -3.17
CA TYR A 43 0.32 0.20 -4.55
C TYR A 43 -1.19 0.07 -4.63
N MET A 44 -1.77 0.68 -5.66
CA MET A 44 -3.15 0.45 -6.07
C MET A 44 -3.20 -0.01 -7.52
N ALA A 45 -4.21 -0.80 -7.86
CA ALA A 45 -4.54 -1.16 -9.23
C ALA A 45 -6.06 -1.24 -9.37
N PRO A 46 -6.67 -0.74 -10.46
CA PRO A 46 -8.08 -0.98 -10.72
C PRO A 46 -8.35 -2.48 -10.81
N GLN A 47 -9.51 -2.93 -10.34
CA GLN A 47 -9.88 -4.33 -10.42
C GLN A 47 -10.05 -4.76 -11.89
N VAL A 48 -9.27 -5.77 -12.29
CA VAL A 48 -9.35 -6.42 -13.61
C VAL A 48 -9.86 -7.85 -13.48
N SER A 49 -10.24 -8.46 -14.60
CA SER A 49 -10.73 -9.84 -14.66
C SER A 49 -9.62 -10.89 -14.60
N ASN A 50 -8.41 -10.54 -15.05
CA ASN A 50 -7.26 -11.42 -15.09
C ASN A 50 -6.12 -10.82 -14.28
N GLU A 51 -5.60 -11.59 -13.32
CA GLU A 51 -4.57 -11.14 -12.38
C GLU A 51 -3.27 -10.68 -13.06
N LYS A 52 -3.00 -11.14 -14.29
CA LYS A 52 -1.82 -10.70 -15.06
C LYS A 52 -1.95 -9.28 -15.61
N ASP A 53 -3.17 -8.75 -15.67
CA ASP A 53 -3.48 -7.46 -16.26
C ASP A 53 -3.47 -6.33 -15.21
N TYR A 54 -3.15 -6.65 -13.94
CA TYR A 54 -3.01 -5.62 -12.91
C TYR A 54 -1.84 -4.70 -13.23
N SER A 55 -2.17 -3.41 -13.42
CA SER A 55 -1.21 -2.32 -13.54
C SER A 55 -1.16 -1.54 -12.23
N TRP A 56 -0.05 -1.69 -11.50
CA TRP A 56 0.11 -1.18 -10.14
C TRP A 56 0.78 0.18 -10.14
N PHE A 57 0.09 1.21 -9.66
CA PHE A 57 0.69 2.52 -9.40
C PHE A 57 0.98 2.66 -7.90
N LYS A 58 2.13 3.22 -7.55
CA LYS A 58 2.55 3.39 -6.16
C LYS A 58 1.83 4.59 -5.54
N ILE A 59 1.29 4.46 -4.35
CA ILE A 59 0.61 5.55 -3.62
C ILE A 59 1.31 5.94 -2.32
N TYR A 60 2.23 5.11 -1.84
CA TYR A 60 3.01 5.36 -0.65
C TYR A 60 4.32 4.58 -0.68
N GLU A 61 5.37 5.21 -0.18
CA GLU A 61 6.61 4.55 0.18
C GLU A 61 7.23 5.20 1.40
N ASP A 62 7.96 4.38 2.15
CA ASP A 62 8.81 4.84 3.24
C ASP A 62 10.03 3.90 3.31
N GLY A 63 11.23 4.49 3.22
CA GLY A 63 12.51 3.78 3.15
C GLY A 63 13.28 3.88 4.46
N TYR A 64 14.55 4.28 4.35
CA TYR A 64 15.36 4.66 5.51
C TYR A 64 15.26 6.17 5.75
N ASP A 65 14.84 6.55 6.95
CA ASP A 65 14.80 7.93 7.41
C ASP A 65 16.08 8.25 8.16
N SER A 66 16.97 9.03 7.55
CA SER A 66 18.25 9.43 8.14
C SER A 66 18.09 10.38 9.33
N SER A 67 17.00 11.13 9.43
CA SER A 67 16.75 12.02 10.56
C SER A 67 16.31 11.23 11.79
N ALA A 68 15.43 10.25 11.60
CA ALA A 68 14.97 9.35 12.66
C ALA A 68 15.93 8.18 12.93
N GLN A 69 16.91 7.95 12.04
CA GLN A 69 17.80 6.79 12.02
C GLN A 69 17.02 5.45 12.02
N LYS A 70 15.91 5.39 11.27
CA LYS A 70 14.99 4.25 11.27
C LYS A 70 14.51 3.87 9.88
N TRP A 71 14.41 2.57 9.64
CA TRP A 71 13.68 2.00 8.52
C TRP A 71 12.17 2.08 8.72
N CYS A 72 11.40 1.99 7.62
CA CYS A 72 9.95 1.90 7.73
C CYS A 72 9.50 0.72 8.60
N THR A 73 10.08 -0.47 8.46
CA THR A 73 9.67 -1.61 9.30
C THR A 73 9.90 -1.39 10.80
N GLU A 74 10.91 -0.60 11.18
CA GLU A 74 11.15 -0.20 12.58
C GLU A 74 10.11 0.81 13.07
N LYS A 75 9.77 1.81 12.23
CA LYS A 75 8.66 2.73 12.49
C LYS A 75 7.32 2.00 12.60
N LEU A 76 7.09 1.00 11.75
CA LEU A 76 5.90 0.17 11.74
C LEU A 76 5.77 -0.66 13.02
N ILE A 77 6.86 -1.28 13.50
CA ILE A 77 6.91 -1.96 14.80
C ILE A 77 6.58 -0.98 15.93
N ALA A 78 7.23 0.19 15.93
CA ALA A 78 7.01 1.22 16.95
C ALA A 78 5.55 1.75 16.95
N ASN A 79 4.89 1.75 15.80
CA ASN A 79 3.50 2.16 15.63
C ASN A 79 2.48 1.01 15.73
N GLY A 80 2.83 -0.07 16.45
CA GLY A 80 1.90 -1.18 16.72
C GLY A 80 1.42 -1.92 15.47
N GLY A 81 2.23 -1.88 14.40
CA GLY A 81 1.95 -2.53 13.13
C GLY A 81 1.10 -1.72 12.17
N THR A 82 0.87 -0.42 12.43
CA THR A 82 -0.02 0.40 11.61
C THR A 82 0.72 1.43 10.76
N VAL A 83 0.21 1.66 9.55
CA VAL A 83 0.66 2.71 8.64
C VAL A 83 -0.56 3.35 7.98
N ASP A 84 -0.62 4.68 7.98
CA ASP A 84 -1.66 5.45 7.32
C ASP A 84 -1.21 5.80 5.90
N VAL A 85 -2.11 5.60 4.94
CA VAL A 85 -1.90 5.88 3.52
C VAL A 85 -3.07 6.70 3.00
N THR A 86 -2.77 7.76 2.27
CA THR A 86 -3.82 8.57 1.62
C THR A 86 -4.18 7.98 0.27
N ILE A 87 -5.47 7.72 0.05
CA ILE A 87 -5.98 7.35 -1.27
C ILE A 87 -5.89 8.59 -2.17
N PRO A 88 -5.33 8.52 -3.39
CA PRO A 88 -5.27 9.67 -4.27
C PRO A 88 -6.65 10.31 -4.49
N ALA A 89 -6.71 11.64 -4.52
CA ALA A 89 -7.97 12.38 -4.53
C ALA A 89 -8.61 12.51 -5.91
N ASP A 90 -7.86 12.27 -6.98
CA ASP A 90 -8.24 12.54 -8.37
C ASP A 90 -8.46 11.27 -9.20
N ILE A 91 -8.21 10.09 -8.64
CA ILE A 91 -8.41 8.81 -9.33
C ILE A 91 -9.89 8.56 -9.59
N LYS A 92 -10.16 7.84 -10.67
CA LYS A 92 -11.51 7.42 -11.04
C LYS A 92 -12.14 6.55 -9.94
N PRO A 93 -13.39 6.82 -9.50
CA PRO A 93 -14.09 5.93 -8.58
C PRO A 93 -14.28 4.53 -9.18
N GLY A 94 -14.26 3.50 -8.33
CA GLY A 94 -14.34 2.10 -8.77
C GLY A 94 -13.79 1.11 -7.77
N ASN A 95 -13.76 -0.17 -8.16
CA ASN A 95 -13.14 -1.22 -7.35
C ASN A 95 -11.63 -1.27 -7.63
N TYR A 96 -10.84 -1.35 -6.57
CA TYR A 96 -9.39 -1.40 -6.62
C TYR A 96 -8.86 -2.54 -5.75
N LEU A 97 -7.70 -3.08 -6.12
CA LEU A 97 -6.82 -3.74 -5.17
C LEU A 97 -5.86 -2.73 -4.57
N VAL A 98 -5.62 -2.83 -3.27
CA VAL A 98 -4.49 -2.20 -2.59
C VAL A 98 -3.50 -3.30 -2.25
N ARG A 99 -2.27 -3.21 -2.76
CA ARG A 99 -1.16 -4.10 -2.44
C ARG A 99 -0.20 -3.40 -1.50
N SER A 100 -0.11 -3.86 -0.26
CA SER A 100 0.91 -3.45 0.69
C SER A 100 2.07 -4.44 0.68
N GLU A 101 3.29 -3.94 0.77
CA GLU A 101 4.51 -4.75 0.69
C GLU A 101 5.54 -4.27 1.69
N LEU A 102 6.05 -5.21 2.49
CA LEU A 102 7.30 -5.02 3.24
C LEU A 102 8.41 -5.75 2.52
N ILE A 103 9.58 -5.13 2.42
CA ILE A 103 10.77 -5.74 1.85
C ILE A 103 11.81 -5.85 2.97
N ALA A 104 12.23 -7.06 3.33
CA ALA A 104 13.24 -7.27 4.36
C ALA A 104 14.62 -7.46 3.73
N LEU A 105 15.56 -6.62 4.16
CA LEU A 105 16.88 -6.46 3.53
C LEU A 105 18.00 -7.21 4.26
N HIS A 106 17.72 -7.97 5.31
CA HIS A 106 18.75 -8.65 6.13
C HIS A 106 19.63 -9.62 5.33
N GLY A 107 19.10 -10.20 4.24
CA GLY A 107 19.83 -11.04 3.30
C GLY A 107 20.19 -10.37 1.98
N ALA A 108 19.80 -9.11 1.76
CA ALA A 108 19.81 -8.46 0.45
C ALA A 108 21.20 -8.18 -0.14
N ARG A 109 22.29 -8.40 0.61
CA ARG A 109 23.67 -8.33 0.08
C ARG A 109 23.98 -9.42 -0.96
N ARG A 110 23.10 -10.42 -1.09
CA ARG A 110 23.20 -11.51 -2.07
C ARG A 110 21.97 -11.48 -2.95
N GLU A 111 22.16 -11.77 -4.23
CA GLU A 111 21.04 -11.99 -5.16
C GLU A 111 20.07 -13.02 -4.57
N GLY A 112 18.77 -12.71 -4.59
CA GLY A 112 17.73 -13.59 -4.03
C GLY A 112 17.65 -13.64 -2.50
N GLY A 113 18.51 -12.91 -1.77
CA GLY A 113 18.48 -12.87 -0.31
C GLY A 113 17.47 -11.89 0.28
N CYS A 114 16.89 -11.01 -0.54
CA CYS A 114 15.81 -10.10 -0.17
C CYS A 114 14.48 -10.87 0.00
N GLN A 115 13.71 -10.56 1.06
CA GLN A 115 12.41 -11.20 1.30
C GLN A 115 11.26 -10.22 1.11
N PHE A 116 10.24 -10.63 0.37
CA PHE A 116 9.06 -9.81 0.09
C PHE A 116 7.86 -10.35 0.86
N PHE A 117 7.13 -9.46 1.52
CA PHE A 117 5.87 -9.76 2.20
C PHE A 117 4.76 -8.93 1.57
N PRO A 118 4.17 -9.34 0.43
CA PRO A 118 3.04 -8.66 -0.16
C PRO A 118 1.70 -9.13 0.42
N ASN A 119 0.75 -8.22 0.59
CA ASN A 119 -0.64 -8.51 0.91
C ASN A 119 -1.57 -7.62 0.10
N CYS A 120 -2.73 -8.16 -0.32
CA CYS A 120 -3.72 -7.41 -1.08
C CYS A 120 -5.05 -7.32 -0.32
N VAL A 121 -5.71 -6.17 -0.41
CA VAL A 121 -7.09 -5.95 0.05
C VAL A 121 -7.94 -5.34 -1.06
N GLN A 122 -9.23 -5.69 -1.10
CA GLN A 122 -10.19 -5.11 -2.04
C GLN A 122 -10.86 -3.89 -1.42
N VAL A 123 -10.87 -2.78 -2.16
CA VAL A 123 -11.53 -1.54 -1.75
C VAL A 123 -12.41 -1.02 -2.87
N GLN A 124 -13.48 -0.33 -2.51
CA GLN A 124 -14.31 0.45 -3.42
C GLN A 124 -14.03 1.93 -3.16
N VAL A 125 -13.37 2.58 -4.12
CA VAL A 125 -13.13 4.03 -4.08
C VAL A 125 -14.39 4.75 -4.56
N THR A 126 -14.82 5.73 -3.77
CA THR A 126 -15.97 6.60 -4.03
C THR A 126 -15.53 8.06 -4.16
N GLY A 127 -16.31 8.88 -4.86
CA GLY A 127 -15.89 10.24 -5.21
C GLY A 127 -14.66 10.25 -6.11
N GLY A 128 -13.87 11.32 -6.07
CA GLY A 128 -12.62 11.42 -6.82
C GLY A 128 -12.74 12.18 -8.14
N GLY A 129 -11.87 11.85 -9.09
CA GLY A 129 -11.80 12.50 -10.40
C GLY A 129 -11.92 11.49 -11.54
N SER A 130 -11.17 11.73 -12.62
CA SER A 130 -11.13 10.88 -13.81
C SER A 130 -9.75 10.28 -14.07
N ALA A 131 -8.76 10.51 -13.20
CA ALA A 131 -7.41 10.07 -13.43
C ALA A 131 -7.31 8.54 -13.43
N VAL A 132 -6.51 8.03 -14.37
CA VAL A 132 -6.12 6.62 -14.48
C VAL A 132 -4.60 6.58 -14.43
N PRO A 133 -4.00 6.46 -13.23
CA PRO A 133 -2.54 6.47 -13.11
C PRO A 133 -1.91 5.33 -13.90
N GLU A 134 -0.81 5.63 -14.60
CA GLU A 134 0.02 4.59 -15.19
C GLU A 134 0.68 3.75 -14.08
N GLY A 135 0.69 2.44 -14.28
CA GLY A 135 1.23 1.48 -13.34
C GLY A 135 2.22 0.53 -13.98
N VAL A 136 2.71 -0.39 -13.16
CA VAL A 136 3.71 -1.39 -13.54
C VAL A 136 3.22 -2.81 -13.21
N PRO A 137 3.71 -3.85 -13.91
CA PRO A 137 3.37 -5.22 -13.56
C PRO A 137 4.08 -5.68 -12.29
N LEU A 138 3.33 -6.25 -11.34
CA LEU A 138 3.88 -6.93 -10.16
C LEU A 138 3.20 -8.30 -10.04
N PRO A 139 3.94 -9.42 -10.20
CA PRO A 139 5.40 -9.54 -10.41
C PRO A 139 5.86 -9.11 -11.80
N GLY A 140 7.17 -8.85 -11.95
CA GLY A 140 7.83 -8.60 -13.25
C GLY A 140 8.59 -7.28 -13.34
N TYR A 141 8.21 -6.26 -12.56
CA TYR A 141 8.89 -4.96 -12.59
C TYR A 141 10.21 -4.92 -11.83
N TYR A 142 10.28 -5.50 -10.61
CA TYR A 142 11.52 -5.55 -9.84
C TYR A 142 12.55 -6.45 -10.52
N LYS A 143 13.77 -5.94 -10.66
CA LYS A 143 14.91 -6.67 -11.18
C LYS A 143 15.79 -7.15 -10.04
N LYS A 144 16.53 -8.22 -10.30
CA LYS A 144 17.43 -8.83 -9.32
C LYS A 144 18.58 -7.93 -8.92
N ASP A 145 19.00 -7.04 -9.83
CA ASP A 145 20.09 -6.10 -9.70
C ASP A 145 19.62 -4.67 -9.36
N ASP A 146 18.31 -4.46 -9.13
CA ASP A 146 17.82 -3.17 -8.66
C ASP A 146 18.52 -2.79 -7.34
N PRO A 147 19.01 -1.56 -7.17
CA PRO A 147 19.80 -1.15 -6.00
C PRO A 147 19.02 -1.22 -4.67
N GLY A 148 17.69 -1.21 -4.74
CA GLY A 148 16.79 -1.42 -3.61
C GLY A 148 16.53 -2.88 -3.25
N ILE A 149 16.90 -3.82 -4.14
CA ILE A 149 16.69 -5.27 -4.04
C ILE A 149 18.00 -6.01 -3.75
N LEU A 150 19.04 -5.76 -4.54
CA LEU A 150 20.42 -6.19 -4.25
C LEU A 150 21.11 -5.05 -3.51
N TYR A 151 20.97 -5.07 -2.19
CA TYR A 151 21.42 -4.00 -1.33
C TYR A 151 22.46 -4.50 -0.33
N ALA A 152 23.71 -4.10 -0.56
CA ALA A 152 24.78 -4.22 0.42
C ALA A 152 24.69 -3.04 1.41
N ARG A 153 24.00 -3.29 2.53
CA ARG A 153 23.78 -2.30 3.58
C ARG A 153 25.09 -1.68 4.08
N LYS A 154 25.17 -0.35 4.05
CA LYS A 154 26.20 0.45 4.72
C LYS A 154 25.79 0.76 6.16
N ASP A 155 26.75 1.11 7.01
CA ASP A 155 26.49 1.42 8.43
C ASP A 155 25.48 2.56 8.59
N ASP A 156 25.62 3.61 7.79
CA ASP A 156 24.74 4.79 7.77
C ASP A 156 23.48 4.62 6.91
N ASN A 157 23.35 3.50 6.19
CA ASN A 157 22.31 3.22 5.21
C ASN A 157 22.16 4.30 4.11
N SER A 158 23.20 5.08 3.87
CA SER A 158 23.15 6.17 2.89
C SER A 158 23.04 5.65 1.46
N GLY A 159 22.18 6.30 0.68
CA GLY A 159 21.96 5.96 -0.72
C GLY A 159 21.08 4.74 -0.96
N TYR A 160 20.28 4.30 0.02
CA TYR A 160 19.22 3.33 -0.26
C TYR A 160 18.19 3.92 -1.24
N ILE A 161 17.93 3.21 -2.33
CA ILE A 161 16.94 3.59 -3.34
C ILE A 161 15.75 2.64 -3.18
N ILE A 162 14.57 3.19 -2.87
CA ILE A 162 13.35 2.40 -2.76
C ILE A 162 13.00 1.82 -4.14
N PRO A 163 12.74 0.50 -4.27
CA PRO A 163 12.42 -0.10 -5.56
C PRO A 163 11.02 0.31 -6.06
N GLY A 164 10.78 0.16 -7.35
CA GLY A 164 9.48 0.44 -7.97
C GLY A 164 9.37 1.85 -8.59
N PRO A 165 8.24 2.14 -9.26
CA PRO A 165 8.00 3.45 -9.85
C PRO A 165 7.89 4.54 -8.76
N PRO A 166 8.00 5.82 -9.10
CA PRO A 166 7.73 6.92 -8.17
C PRO A 166 6.30 6.85 -7.59
N VAL A 167 6.10 7.43 -6.41
CA VAL A 167 4.75 7.62 -5.85
C VAL A 167 3.93 8.53 -6.77
N TYR A 168 2.74 8.07 -7.14
CA TYR A 168 1.75 8.84 -7.88
C TYR A 168 1.34 10.08 -7.09
N LYS A 169 1.32 11.23 -7.76
CA LYS A 169 0.85 12.50 -7.20
C LYS A 169 -0.42 12.93 -7.93
N ALA A 170 -1.45 13.30 -7.17
CA ALA A 170 -2.68 13.84 -7.75
C ALA A 170 -2.38 15.09 -8.60
N GLY A 171 -3.07 15.23 -9.72
CA GLY A 171 -2.83 16.30 -10.70
C GLY A 171 -1.73 16.00 -11.72
N SER A 172 -1.05 14.86 -11.64
CA SER A 172 -0.02 14.44 -12.62
C SER A 172 -0.61 13.81 -13.90
N GLY A 173 -1.92 13.92 -14.12
CA GLY A 173 -2.61 13.30 -15.25
C GLY A 173 -2.35 14.03 -16.57
N SER A 174 -1.47 13.45 -17.40
CA SER A 174 -1.25 13.74 -18.84
C SER A 174 -1.22 15.22 -19.24
N GLU A 175 -0.06 15.86 -19.08
CA GLU A 175 0.25 17.08 -19.81
C GLU A 175 0.35 16.77 -21.32
N SER A 176 -0.61 17.28 -22.09
CA SER A 176 -0.42 17.48 -23.53
C SER A 176 0.30 18.81 -23.73
N VAL A 177 1.41 18.76 -24.47
CA VAL A 177 2.27 19.90 -24.77
C VAL A 177 1.59 20.89 -25.72
N ASN A 178 1.40 22.15 -25.27
CA ASN A 178 1.70 23.37 -26.03
C ASN A 178 1.53 24.65 -25.17
N ALA A 179 2.51 25.55 -25.27
CA ALA A 179 2.66 26.83 -24.54
C ALA A 179 1.84 27.99 -25.16
N PRO A 180 1.99 29.26 -24.70
CA PRO A 180 1.87 29.85 -23.36
C PRO A 180 0.74 30.92 -23.30
N VAL A 181 0.33 31.38 -22.10
CA VAL A 181 0.04 32.81 -21.73
C VAL A 181 -0.70 32.96 -20.38
N SER A 182 -0.06 33.78 -19.53
CA SER A 182 -0.52 34.74 -18.50
C SER A 182 -1.64 34.44 -17.48
N ASN A 183 -1.20 34.44 -16.21
CA ASN A 183 -1.72 35.17 -15.05
C ASN A 183 -3.22 35.52 -14.99
N SER A 184 -3.95 34.87 -14.07
CA SER A 184 -4.95 35.58 -13.26
C SER A 184 -5.12 34.94 -11.88
N THR A 185 -4.97 35.77 -10.87
CA THR A 185 -5.26 35.55 -9.45
C THR A 185 -6.77 35.32 -9.24
N THR A 186 -7.19 34.24 -8.58
CA THR A 186 -8.44 34.26 -7.80
C THR A 186 -8.40 33.21 -6.67
N THR A 187 -8.55 33.73 -5.45
CA THR A 187 -8.89 33.06 -4.20
C THR A 187 -10.12 32.18 -4.32
N ASN A 188 -10.10 30.98 -3.73
CA ASN A 188 -11.32 30.38 -3.17
C ASN A 188 -11.00 29.41 -2.04
N SER A 189 -11.43 29.80 -0.85
CA SER A 189 -11.55 28.97 0.35
C SER A 189 -12.61 27.91 0.12
N ASN A 190 -12.30 26.64 0.41
CA ASN A 190 -13.32 25.63 0.66
C ASN A 190 -12.89 24.73 1.80
N THR A 191 -13.51 24.98 2.95
CA THR A 191 -13.39 24.23 4.20
C THR A 191 -14.14 22.91 4.05
N ILE A 192 -13.42 21.79 4.05
CA ILE A 192 -14.01 20.45 4.05
C ILE A 192 -14.37 20.08 5.50
N PRO A 193 -15.60 19.64 5.81
CA PRO A 193 -15.97 19.18 7.15
C PRO A 193 -15.29 17.83 7.48
N PRO A 194 -14.97 17.57 8.76
CA PRO A 194 -14.31 16.33 9.17
C PRO A 194 -15.23 15.12 8.92
N SER A 195 -14.81 14.22 8.03
CA SER A 195 -15.45 12.93 7.81
C SER A 195 -15.01 11.95 8.91
N THR A 196 -15.97 11.38 9.61
CA THR A 196 -15.78 10.33 10.61
C THR A 196 -15.23 9.05 9.95
N ALA A 197 -14.02 8.66 10.33
CA ALA A 197 -13.35 7.48 9.84
C ALA A 197 -14.18 6.21 10.12
N LYS A 198 -14.56 5.48 9.06
CA LYS A 198 -15.14 4.13 9.17
C LYS A 198 -14.00 3.11 9.20
N SER A 199 -13.93 2.32 10.27
CA SER A 199 -12.98 1.21 10.40
C SER A 199 -13.46 0.00 9.61
N CYS A 200 -12.73 -0.38 8.56
CA CYS A 200 -12.95 -1.62 7.84
C CYS A 200 -12.17 -2.76 8.51
N VAL A 201 -12.82 -3.44 9.45
CA VAL A 201 -12.25 -4.62 10.11
C VAL A 201 -12.68 -5.87 9.36
N LYS A 202 -11.71 -6.69 8.93
CA LYS A 202 -11.98 -8.04 8.39
C LYS A 202 -12.74 -8.85 9.44
N LYS A 203 -14.02 -9.18 9.20
CA LYS A 203 -14.83 -9.94 10.16
C LYS A 203 -14.26 -11.36 10.33
N ARG A 204 -14.15 -11.78 11.59
CA ARG A 204 -13.70 -13.12 11.98
C ARG A 204 -14.83 -14.12 11.68
N SER A 205 -14.59 -15.06 10.76
CA SER A 205 -15.50 -16.18 10.50
C SER A 205 -15.58 -17.08 11.75
N THR A 206 -16.73 -17.10 12.42
CA THR A 206 -17.00 -18.06 13.49
C THR A 206 -17.56 -19.35 12.87
N ARG A 207 -16.74 -20.39 12.83
CA ARG A 207 -17.19 -21.74 12.46
C ARG A 207 -18.07 -22.27 13.59
N SER A 208 -19.39 -22.30 13.37
CA SER A 208 -20.35 -22.95 14.27
C SER A 208 -20.03 -24.43 14.42
N THR A 209 -19.56 -24.85 15.60
CA THR A 209 -19.46 -26.26 15.95
C THR A 209 -20.86 -26.80 16.23
N ARG A 210 -21.49 -27.38 15.21
CA ARG A 210 -22.71 -28.17 15.38
C ARG A 210 -22.35 -29.44 16.15
N LYS A 211 -22.64 -29.49 17.46
CA LYS A 211 -22.54 -30.70 18.28
C LYS A 211 -23.37 -31.81 17.61
N ARG A 212 -22.72 -32.88 17.12
CA ARG A 212 -23.39 -34.13 16.75
C ARG A 212 -24.00 -34.72 18.03
N ARG A 213 -25.32 -34.70 18.16
CA ARG A 213 -26.03 -35.53 19.15
C ARG A 213 -25.94 -36.97 18.67
N TYR A 214 -25.28 -37.81 19.47
CA TYR A 214 -25.33 -39.27 19.32
C TYR A 214 -26.67 -39.74 19.88
N ARG A 215 -27.52 -40.40 19.09
CA ARG A 215 -28.66 -41.15 19.59
C ARG A 215 -28.18 -42.58 19.87
N LYS A 216 -28.45 -43.06 21.08
CA LYS A 216 -28.40 -44.48 21.45
C LYS A 216 -29.57 -45.21 20.79
#